data_AF-A0A9X6ZPP4-F1
#
_entry.id   AF-A0A9X6ZPP4-F1
#
_cell.length_a   1.000
_cell.length_b   1.000
_cell.length_c   1.000
_cell.angle_alpha   90.00
_cell.angle_beta   90.00
_cell.angle_gamma   90.00
#
_symmetry.space_group_name_H-M   'P 1'
#
loop_
_entity.id
_entity.type
_entity.pdbx_description
1 polymer ?
#
loop_
_entity_poly.entity_id
_entity_poly.type
_entity_poly.pdbx_seq_one_letter_code
_entity_poly.pdbx_strand_id
1 'polypeptide(L)' 'MNLEEAKAHKKELDGINRKHSEILQQFETNGMGLVPDNIRATPEWQKAKQDFDRSFAELRKFNAWFVKEFRKKKSR' A
#
# COMPACT_ATOMS: atom_id res chain seq x y z
N MET A 1 2.77 -10.05 -18.75
CA MET A 1 3.61 -8.87 -18.45
C MET A 1 5.07 -9.25 -18.63
N ASN A 2 5.80 -8.51 -19.46
CA ASN A 2 7.25 -8.55 -19.48
C ASN A 2 7.85 -7.77 -18.28
N LEU A 3 9.18 -7.79 -18.10
CA LEU A 3 9.82 -7.15 -16.94
C LEU A 3 9.56 -5.63 -16.88
N GLU A 4 9.57 -4.94 -18.02
CA GLU A 4 9.36 -3.49 -18.09
C GLU A 4 7.90 -3.12 -17.81
N GLU A 5 6.96 -3.85 -18.39
CA GLU A 5 5.52 -3.73 -18.08
C GLU A 5 5.24 -4.00 -16.60
N ALA A 6 5.88 -5.02 -16.04
CA ALA A 6 5.71 -5.39 -14.64
C ALA A 6 6.29 -4.32 -13.69
N LYS A 7 7.41 -3.68 -14.03
CA LYS A 7 7.93 -2.53 -13.28
C LYS A 7 7.02 -1.31 -13.39
N ALA A 8 6.47 -1.04 -14.59
CA ALA A 8 5.54 0.06 -14.80
C ALA A 8 4.27 -0.13 -13.96
N HIS A 9 3.70 -1.33 -13.95
CA HIS A 9 2.53 -1.64 -13.14
C HIS A 9 2.82 -1.64 -11.65
N LYS A 10 4.01 -2.10 -11.22
CA LYS A 10 4.46 -1.93 -9.84
C LYS A 10 4.45 -0.46 -9.43
N LYS A 11 5.03 0.42 -10.26
CA LYS A 11 5.11 1.86 -10.01
C LYS A 11 3.72 2.51 -9.92
N GLU A 12 2.79 2.05 -10.74
CA GLU A 12 1.39 2.46 -10.69
C GLU A 12 0.74 2.09 -9.35
N LEU A 13 0.83 0.82 -8.94
CA LEU A 13 0.29 0.33 -7.67
C LEU A 13 0.94 1.02 -6.47
N ASP A 14 2.26 1.25 -6.50
CA ASP A 14 2.99 2.03 -5.50
C ASP A 14 2.46 3.46 -5.42
N GLY A 15 2.20 4.09 -6.58
CA GLY A 15 1.66 5.45 -6.65
C GLY A 15 0.24 5.55 -6.06
N ILE A 16 -0.62 4.57 -6.31
CA ILE A 16 -1.96 4.48 -5.74
C ILE A 16 -1.87 4.30 -4.22
N ASN A 17 -1.08 3.32 -3.76
CA ASN A 17 -0.87 3.07 -2.34
C ASN A 17 -0.31 4.29 -1.60
N ARG A 18 0.63 5.01 -2.23
CA ARG A 18 1.21 6.24 -1.68
C ARG A 18 0.16 7.34 -1.51
N LYS A 19 -0.72 7.57 -2.49
CA LYS A 19 -1.80 8.56 -2.38
C LYS A 19 -2.73 8.25 -1.20
N HIS A 20 -3.13 6.99 -1.04
CA HIS A 20 -3.97 6.60 0.10
C HIS A 20 -3.22 6.69 1.43
N SER A 21 -1.92 6.41 1.44
CA SER A 21 -1.07 6.61 2.62
C SER A 21 -0.97 8.08 3.00
N GLU A 22 -0.83 8.99 2.03
CA GLU A 22 -0.76 10.44 2.27
C GLU A 22 -2.08 10.95 2.87
N ILE A 23 -3.23 10.46 2.39
CA ILE A 23 -4.55 10.77 2.99
C ILE A 23 -4.61 10.27 4.44
N LEU A 24 -4.16 9.04 4.71
CA LEU A 24 -4.14 8.51 6.08
C LEU A 24 -3.20 9.28 7.03
N GLN A 25 -2.14 9.88 6.50
CA GLN A 25 -1.20 10.69 7.28
C GLN A 25 -1.72 12.10 7.61
N GLN A 26 -2.80 12.55 6.97
CA GLN A 26 -3.44 13.83 7.31
C GLN A 26 -4.21 13.77 8.63
N PHE A 27 -4.56 12.58 9.10
CA PHE A 27 -5.25 12.40 10.38
C PHE A 27 -4.29 12.59 11.55
N GLU A 28 -4.76 13.24 12.60
CA GLU A 28 -3.95 13.47 13.80
C GLU A 28 -3.54 12.13 14.43
N THR A 29 -2.30 12.10 14.93
CA THR A 29 -1.77 11.00 15.70
C THR A 29 -1.41 11.49 17.09
N ASN A 30 -1.52 10.61 18.08
CA ASN A 30 -1.07 10.92 19.43
C ASN A 30 0.47 10.94 19.51
N GLY A 31 1.02 11.33 20.67
CA GLY A 31 2.48 11.36 20.88
C GLY A 31 3.21 10.02 20.70
N MET A 32 2.46 8.92 20.54
CA MET A 32 2.98 7.57 20.25
C MET A 32 2.85 7.18 18.77
N GLY A 33 2.37 8.09 17.91
CA GLY A 33 2.16 7.84 16.47
C GLY A 33 0.94 6.99 16.14
N LEU A 34 0.01 6.80 17.09
CA LEU A 34 -1.23 6.07 16.89
C LEU A 34 -2.37 7.04 16.61
N VAL A 35 -3.29 6.66 15.71
CA VAL A 35 -4.51 7.43 15.48
C VAL A 35 -5.44 7.28 16.69
N PRO A 36 -5.88 8.38 17.32
CA PRO A 36 -6.85 8.37 18.41
C PRO A 36 -8.18 7.68 18.06
N ASP A 37 -8.83 7.05 19.05
CA ASP A 37 -10.08 6.31 18.83
C ASP A 37 -11.24 7.17 18.33
N ASN A 38 -11.32 8.43 18.77
CA ASN A 38 -12.32 9.38 18.29
C ASN A 38 -12.19 9.66 16.78
N ILE A 39 -10.97 9.65 16.25
CA ILE A 39 -10.71 9.79 14.80
C ILE A 39 -10.95 8.46 14.10
N ARG A 40 -10.52 7.35 14.70
CA ARG A 40 -10.70 6.01 14.14
C ARG A 40 -12.18 5.61 13.95
N ALA A 41 -13.05 6.17 14.79
CA ALA A 41 -14.50 5.97 14.70
C ALA A 41 -15.16 6.80 13.58
N THR A 42 -14.46 7.76 12.97
CA THR A 42 -15.06 8.59 11.93
C THR A 42 -15.20 7.84 10.60
N PRO A 43 -16.28 8.07 9.85
CA PRO A 43 -16.46 7.47 8.53
C PRO A 43 -15.33 7.81 7.55
N GLU A 44 -14.77 9.02 7.65
CA GLU A 44 -13.69 9.51 6.79
C GLU A 44 -12.41 8.70 6.99
N TRP A 45 -12.03 8.44 8.24
CA TRP A 45 -10.84 7.64 8.55
C TRP A 45 -11.03 6.18 8.13
N GLN A 46 -12.20 5.60 8.42
CA GLN A 46 -12.50 4.21 8.07
C GLN A 46 -12.43 3.99 6.55
N LYS A 47 -13.00 4.92 5.78
CA LYS A 47 -12.93 4.86 4.31
C LYS A 47 -11.49 4.98 3.82
N ALA A 48 -10.74 5.98 4.30
CA ALA A 48 -9.34 6.15 3.93
C ALA A 48 -8.49 4.92 4.28
N LYS A 49 -8.77 4.29 5.44
CA LYS A 49 -8.10 3.08 5.88
C LYS A 49 -8.43 1.89 5.00
N GLN A 50 -9.70 1.72 4.64
CA GLN A 50 -10.15 0.66 3.74
C GLN A 50 -9.51 0.79 2.35
N ASP A 51 -9.44 2.01 1.80
CA ASP A 51 -8.83 2.28 0.49
C ASP A 51 -7.32 2.01 0.50
N PHE A 52 -6.64 2.42 1.57
CA PHE A 52 -5.23 2.08 1.78
C PHE A 52 -5.03 0.57 1.91
N ASP A 53 -5.80 -0.12 2.74
CA ASP A 53 -5.64 -1.55 2.97
C ASP A 53 -5.89 -2.36 1.68
N ARG A 54 -6.86 -1.93 0.86
CA ARG A 54 -7.12 -2.50 -0.45
C ARG A 54 -5.93 -2.32 -1.40
N SER A 55 -5.48 -1.09 -1.59
CA SER A 55 -4.36 -0.79 -2.50
C SER A 55 -3.06 -1.47 -2.04
N PHE A 56 -2.81 -1.52 -0.73
CA PHE A 56 -1.68 -2.23 -0.16
C PHE A 56 -1.76 -3.75 -0.38
N ALA A 57 -2.95 -4.35 -0.25
CA ALA A 57 -3.16 -5.77 -0.52
C ALA A 57 -2.90 -6.11 -2.00
N GLU A 58 -3.35 -5.26 -2.92
CA GLU A 58 -3.08 -5.40 -4.36
C GLU A 58 -1.58 -5.30 -4.67
N LEU A 59 -0.90 -4.28 -4.12
CA LEU A 59 0.55 -4.10 -4.25
C LEU A 59 1.32 -5.30 -3.68
N ARG A 60 0.92 -5.82 -2.51
CA ARG A 60 1.56 -7.00 -1.89
C ARG A 60 1.36 -8.26 -2.74
N LYS A 61 0.16 -8.49 -3.27
CA LYS A 61 -0.13 -9.61 -4.18
C LYS A 61 0.73 -9.52 -5.45
N PHE A 62 0.80 -8.33 -6.04
CA PHE A 62 1.63 -8.09 -7.21
C PHE A 62 3.11 -8.35 -6.92
N ASN A 63 3.63 -7.82 -5.82
CA ASN A 63 5.03 -8.02 -5.42
C ASN A 63 5.37 -9.49 -5.18
N ALA A 64 4.47 -10.27 -4.59
CA ALA A 64 4.66 -11.70 -4.40
C ALA A 64 4.78 -12.44 -5.74
N TRP A 65 3.90 -12.13 -6.70
CA TRP A 65 4.00 -12.65 -8.06
C TRP A 65 5.27 -12.18 -8.78
N PHE A 66 5.56 -10.87 -8.75
CA PHE A 66 6.71 -10.25 -9.40
C PHE A 66 8.03 -10.88 -8.96
N VAL A 67 8.19 -11.09 -7.65
CA VAL A 67 9.38 -11.76 -7.11
C VAL A 67 9.43 -13.22 -7.56
N LYS A 68 8.32 -13.93 -7.61
CA LYS A 68 8.32 -15.33 -8.09
C LYS A 68 8.69 -15.43 -9.57
N GLU A 69 8.16 -14.52 -10.39
CA GLU A 69 8.32 -14.52 -11.85
C GLU A 69 9.73 -14.08 -12.26
N PHE A 70 10.24 -12.99 -11.66
CA PHE A 70 11.46 -12.33 -12.12
C PHE A 70 12.67 -12.53 -11.18
N ARG A 71 12.50 -13.09 -9.96
CA ARG A 71 13.66 -13.41 -9.12
C ARG A 71 14.36 -14.63 -9.67
N LYS A 72 15.35 -14.39 -10.53
CA LYS A 72 16.38 -15.36 -10.91
C LYS A 72 16.91 -16.04 -9.65
N LYS A 73 16.78 -17.37 -9.60
CA LYS A 73 17.23 -18.27 -8.53
C LYS A 73 18.60 -17.82 -8.01
N LYS A 74 18.66 -17.16 -6.85
CA LYS A 74 19.92 -17.08 -6.08
C LYS A 74 20.10 -18.48 -5.49
N SER A 75 20.74 -19.35 -6.26
CA SER A 75 21.32 -20.58 -5.74
C SER A 75 22.24 -20.19 -4.59
N ARG A 76 21.89 -20.61 -3.39
CA ARG A 76 22.88 -20.81 -2.32
C ARG A 76 23.41 -22.22 -2.48
#